data_AF-A0A379ACC1-F1
#
_entry.id   AF-A0A379ACC1-F1
#
_cell.length_a   1.000
_cell.length_b   1.000
_cell.length_c   1.000
_cell.angle_alpha   90.00
_cell.angle_beta   90.00
_cell.angle_gamma   90.00
#
_symmetry.space_group_name_H-M   'P 1'
#
loop_
_entity.id
_entity.type
_entity.pdbx_description
1 polymer ?
#
loop_
_entity_poly.entity_id
_entity_poly.type
_entity_poly.pdbx_seq_one_letter_code
_entity_poly.pdbx_strand_id
1 'polypeptide(L)'
;MGDQIGYGEWFLDALGMLHDLLQPMGVRFVGYWPLEGYEFTSPKPLSADGSQFVGLALDDVNQFEVTDERVEQWCEQVLTETAGLL
;
A
#
# COMPACT_ATOMS: atom_id res chain seq x y z
N MET A 1 -1.53 -1.52 -8.52
CA MET A 1 -2.90 -2.04 -8.71
C MET A 1 -2.79 -3.54 -8.83
N GLY A 2 -3.67 -4.29 -8.17
CA GLY A 2 -3.63 -5.76 -8.09
C GLY A 2 -5.02 -6.37 -8.23
N ASP A 3 -5.11 -7.66 -7.91
CA ASP A 3 -6.35 -8.44 -7.88
C ASP A 3 -6.27 -9.40 -6.69
N GLN A 4 -6.99 -9.07 -5.62
CA GLN A 4 -6.88 -9.78 -4.34
C GLN A 4 -7.55 -11.15 -4.37
N ILE A 5 -8.58 -11.34 -5.19
CA ILE A 5 -9.31 -12.61 -5.31
C ILE A 5 -8.58 -13.55 -6.27
N GLY A 6 -8.20 -13.07 -7.45
CA GLY A 6 -7.52 -13.88 -8.47
C GLY A 6 -6.06 -14.18 -8.13
N TYR A 7 -5.39 -13.30 -7.38
CA TYR A 7 -3.96 -13.39 -7.08
C TYR A 7 -3.65 -13.06 -5.61
N GLY A 8 -4.49 -13.45 -4.66
CA GLY A 8 -4.32 -13.16 -3.23
C GLY A 8 -2.96 -13.57 -2.63
N GLU A 9 -2.34 -14.63 -3.16
CA GLU A 9 -1.00 -15.09 -2.77
C GLU A 9 0.15 -14.19 -3.25
N TRP A 10 -0.13 -13.29 -4.20
CA TRP A 10 0.82 -12.35 -4.79
C TRP A 10 0.29 -10.91 -4.80
N PHE A 11 -0.78 -10.65 -4.05
CA PHE A 11 -1.46 -9.36 -4.08
C PHE A 11 -0.47 -8.26 -3.68
N LEU A 12 -0.22 -7.33 -4.60
CA LEU A 12 0.69 -6.20 -4.43
C LEU A 12 2.15 -6.56 -4.11
N ASP A 13 2.61 -7.78 -4.41
CA ASP A 13 4.00 -8.21 -4.18
C ASP A 13 5.04 -7.23 -4.73
N ALA A 14 4.79 -6.65 -5.91
CA ALA A 14 5.68 -5.68 -6.53
C ALA A 14 5.87 -4.41 -5.69
N LEU A 15 4.84 -3.98 -4.94
CA LEU A 15 4.91 -2.84 -4.02
C LEU A 15 5.86 -3.16 -2.85
N GLY A 16 5.70 -4.35 -2.27
CA GLY A 16 6.59 -4.86 -1.22
C GLY A 16 8.04 -4.93 -1.66
N MET A 17 8.29 -5.53 -2.83
CA MET A 17 9.63 -5.66 -3.39
C MET A 17 10.29 -4.30 -3.67
N LEU A 18 9.52 -3.30 -4.11
CA LEU A 18 10.03 -1.95 -4.31
C LEU A 18 10.40 -1.29 -2.98
N HIS A 19 9.58 -1.44 -1.95
CA HIS A 19 9.87 -0.93 -0.61
C HIS A 19 11.14 -1.55 -0.03
N ASP A 20 11.27 -2.88 -0.09
CA ASP A 20 12.46 -3.61 0.36
C ASP A 20 13.74 -3.13 -0.36
N LEU A 21 13.65 -2.90 -1.68
CA LEU A 21 14.78 -2.40 -2.47
C LEU A 21 15.21 -1.00 -2.04
N LEU A 22 14.26 -0.13 -1.72
CA LEU A 22 14.51 1.27 -1.37
C LEU A 22 14.92 1.44 0.10
N GLN A 23 14.50 0.54 0.99
CA GLN A 23 14.76 0.60 2.43
C GLN A 23 16.23 0.86 2.80
N PRO A 24 17.25 0.18 2.22
CA PRO A 24 18.65 0.42 2.56
C PRO A 24 19.20 1.75 2.02
N MET A 25 18.47 2.49 1.18
CA MET A 25 18.96 3.71 0.52
C MET A 25 18.83 4.97 1.40
N GLY A 26 18.39 4.83 2.66
CA GLY A 26 18.21 5.97 3.56
C GLY A 26 17.02 6.86 3.20
N VAL A 27 16.05 6.32 2.47
CA VAL A 27 14.80 7.01 2.16
C VAL A 27 13.89 7.08 3.39
N ARG A 28 13.02 8.09 3.43
CA ARG A 28 11.91 8.14 4.38
C ARG A 28 10.63 7.77 3.64
N PHE A 29 10.05 6.63 4.01
CA PHE A 29 8.75 6.22 3.49
C PHE A 29 7.61 7.01 4.15
N VAL A 30 6.60 7.30 3.34
CA VAL A 30 5.33 7.95 3.69
C VAL A 30 4.22 7.22 2.95
N GLY A 31 2.98 7.37 3.43
CA GLY A 31 1.79 6.82 2.78
C GLY A 31 1.55 5.33 3.02
N TYR A 32 1.87 4.83 4.23
CA TYR A 32 1.46 3.49 4.66
C TYR A 32 -0.06 3.39 4.68
N TRP A 33 -0.62 2.26 4.25
CA TRP A 33 -2.06 2.13 4.02
C TRP A 33 -2.70 1.02 4.89
N PRO A 34 -3.88 1.22 5.50
CA PRO A 34 -4.53 0.19 6.31
C PRO A 34 -4.89 -1.07 5.51
N LEU A 35 -4.93 -2.21 6.20
CA LEU A 35 -5.34 -3.51 5.64
C LEU A 35 -6.85 -3.73 5.65
N GLU A 36 -7.60 -2.83 6.30
CA GLU A 36 -9.05 -2.96 6.43
C GLU A 36 -9.73 -2.91 5.06
N GLY A 37 -10.66 -3.85 4.85
CA GLY A 37 -11.38 -3.98 3.59
C GLY A 37 -10.62 -4.71 2.48
N TYR A 38 -9.57 -5.48 2.80
CA TYR A 38 -8.89 -6.37 1.84
C TYR A 38 -8.85 -7.82 2.37
N GLU A 39 -8.88 -8.78 1.45
CA GLU A 39 -8.71 -10.21 1.72
C GLU A 39 -7.59 -10.76 0.83
N PHE A 40 -6.47 -11.14 1.44
CA PHE A 40 -5.27 -11.62 0.75
C PHE A 40 -4.39 -12.44 1.71
N THR A 41 -3.38 -13.13 1.18
CA THR A 41 -2.46 -13.98 1.97
C THR A 41 -1.00 -13.59 1.81
N SER A 42 -0.64 -12.80 0.80
CA SER A 42 0.75 -12.35 0.61
C SER A 42 1.25 -11.49 1.78
N PRO A 43 2.39 -11.83 2.40
CA PRO A 43 3.02 -10.98 3.40
C PRO A 43 3.93 -9.90 2.79
N LYS A 44 4.25 -9.97 1.49
CA LYS A 44 5.25 -9.08 0.88
C LYS A 44 4.91 -7.59 0.91
N PRO A 45 3.65 -7.16 0.64
CA PRO A 45 3.35 -5.73 0.62
C PRO A 45 3.17 -5.14 2.02
N LEU A 46 3.42 -5.91 3.09
CA LEU A 46 3.18 -5.49 4.46
C LEU A 46 4.38 -4.78 5.08
N SER A 47 4.08 -3.87 6.01
CA SER A 47 5.08 -3.27 6.91
C SER A 47 5.79 -4.33 7.73
N ALA A 48 6.94 -3.98 8.32
CA ALA A 48 7.76 -4.92 9.10
C ALA A 48 7.02 -5.56 10.30
N ASP A 49 6.01 -4.88 10.84
CA ASP A 49 5.14 -5.36 11.91
C ASP A 49 3.84 -6.03 11.40
N GLY A 50 3.63 -6.06 10.08
CA GLY A 50 2.48 -6.69 9.44
C GLY A 50 1.16 -5.94 9.61
N SER A 51 1.17 -4.68 10.08
CA SER A 51 -0.04 -3.95 10.45
C SER A 51 -0.64 -3.11 9.31
N GLN A 52 0.16 -2.77 8.30
CA GLN A 52 -0.21 -1.88 7.20
C GLN A 52 0.42 -2.36 5.89
N PHE A 53 -0.13 -1.94 4.76
CA PHE A 53 0.59 -1.98 3.49
C PHE A 53 1.68 -0.90 3.46
N VAL A 54 2.79 -1.20 2.79
CA VAL A 54 3.93 -0.29 2.59
C VAL A 54 3.65 0.88 1.62
N GLY A 55 2.43 0.96 1.10
CA GLY A 55 1.94 2.01 0.19
C GLY A 55 0.46 1.80 -0.13
N LEU A 56 -0.13 2.71 -0.93
CA LEU A 56 -1.53 2.62 -1.34
C LEU A 56 -1.86 1.29 -2.02
N ALA A 57 -2.82 0.56 -1.47
CA ALA A 57 -3.34 -0.67 -2.04
C ALA A 57 -4.57 -0.40 -2.92
N LEU A 58 -4.51 -0.76 -4.21
CA LEU A 58 -5.63 -0.64 -5.14
C LEU A 58 -5.89 -1.99 -5.81
N ASP A 59 -7.17 -2.33 -5.95
CA ASP A 59 -7.65 -3.53 -6.63
C ASP A 59 -8.64 -3.12 -7.73
N ASP A 60 -8.21 -3.26 -8.98
CA ASP A 60 -8.98 -2.84 -10.17
C ASP A 60 -10.03 -3.86 -10.62
N VAL A 61 -9.97 -5.08 -10.08
CA VAL A 61 -10.83 -6.17 -10.50
C VAL A 61 -12.03 -6.28 -9.57
N ASN A 62 -11.79 -6.20 -8.26
CA ASN A 62 -12.78 -6.52 -7.24
C ASN A 62 -13.28 -5.28 -6.49
N GLN A 63 -12.50 -4.20 -6.46
CA GLN A 63 -12.79 -3.01 -5.63
C GLN A 63 -12.59 -1.70 -6.40
N PHE A 64 -12.83 -1.73 -7.71
CA PHE A 64 -12.67 -0.56 -8.57
C PHE A 64 -13.50 0.65 -8.08
N GLU A 65 -14.67 0.40 -7.51
CA GLU A 65 -15.61 1.44 -7.06
C GLU A 65 -15.08 2.30 -5.90
N VAL A 66 -14.12 1.80 -5.10
CA VAL A 66 -13.50 2.55 -4.01
C VAL A 66 -12.14 3.14 -4.39
N THR A 67 -11.69 3.00 -5.64
CA THR A 67 -10.37 3.48 -6.08
C THR A 67 -10.24 4.99 -5.92
N ASP A 68 -11.22 5.76 -6.39
CA ASP A 68 -11.16 7.23 -6.35
C ASP A 68 -11.11 7.74 -4.90
N GLU A 69 -11.96 7.17 -4.03
CA GLU A 69 -11.99 7.50 -2.60
C GLU A 69 -10.65 7.18 -1.92
N ARG A 70 -10.08 6.00 -2.18
CA ARG A 70 -8.79 5.59 -1.61
C ARG A 70 -7.65 6.49 -2.06
N VAL A 71 -7.64 6.89 -3.33
CA VAL A 71 -6.63 7.82 -3.87
C VAL A 71 -6.75 9.19 -3.21
N GLU A 72 -7.96 9.74 -3.05
CA GLU A 72 -8.19 11.02 -2.37
C GLU A 72 -7.66 11.00 -0.93
N GLN A 73 -8.09 10.01 -0.14
CA GLN A 73 -7.64 9.84 1.25
C GLN A 73 -6.12 9.68 1.35
N TRP A 74 -5.53 8.89 0.46
CA TRP A 74 -4.09 8.68 0.46
C TRP A 74 -3.31 9.95 0.08
N CYS A 75 -3.81 10.75 -0.86
CA CYS A 75 -3.21 12.03 -1.20
C CYS A 75 -3.20 12.99 0.00
N GLU A 76 -4.31 13.09 0.73
CA GLU A 76 -4.40 13.91 1.94
C GLU A 76 -3.43 13.43 3.03
N GLN A 77 -3.32 12.11 3.22
CA GLN A 77 -2.38 11.50 4.14
C GLN A 77 -0.94 11.87 3.77
N VAL A 78 -0.53 11.66 2.51
CA VAL A 78 0.83 11.95 2.05
C VAL A 78 1.15 13.44 2.19
N LEU A 79 0.22 14.33 1.86
CA LEU A 79 0.40 15.78 2.06
C LEU A 79 0.64 16.12 3.53
N THR A 80 -0.13 15.52 4.45
CA THR A 80 0.01 15.75 5.89
C THR A 80 1.34 15.20 6.41
N GLU A 81 1.70 13.99 6.02
CA GLU A 81 2.95 13.35 6.43
C GLU A 81 4.18 14.09 5.91
N THR A 82 4.14 14.57 4.67
CA THR A 82 5.24 15.32 4.04
C THR A 82 5.36 16.74 4.56
N ALA A 83 4.26 17.40 4.93
CA ALA A 83 4.29 18.72 5.57
C ALA A 83 5.05 18.70 6.90
N GLY A 84 5.01 17.60 7.65
CA GLY A 84 5.80 17.42 8.88
C GLY A 84 7.30 17.16 8.65
N LEU A 85 7.76 17.10 7.40
CA LEU A 85 9.16 16.85 7.02
C LEU A 85 9.90 18.11 6.56
N LEU A 86 9.16 19.17 6.27
CA LEU A 86 9.65 20.47 5.80
C LEU A 86 9.86 21.42 6.98
#